data_AF-A0A0F9UMX3-F1
#
_entry.id   AF-A0A0F9UMX3-F1
#
_cell.length_a   1.000
_cell.length_b   1.000
_cell.length_c   1.000
_cell.angle_alpha   90.00
_cell.angle_beta   90.00
_cell.angle_gamma   90.00
#
_symmetry.space_group_name_H-M   'P 1'
#
loop_
_entity.id
_entity.type
_entity.pdbx_description
1 polymer ?
#
loop_
_entity_poly.entity_id
_entity_poly.type
_entity_poly.pdbx_seq_one_letter_code
_entity_poly.pdbx_strand_id
1 'polypeptide(L)'
;MRTETIRENGYFYIKVKILSLAAEAKIIRKQEQKARAHGNRSLRIGLADHRRGIVRHEARHAQLAYGFLRGMPYKRMEAKCHPGCGPDFAKVKSSIERYVCARREIGTEVDEYGYTVTKWEPIEEFNARKAQLLADFDKWVAEAKA
;
A
#
# COMPACT_ATOMS: atom_id res chain seq x y z
N MET A 1 -8.81 -0.64 22.72
CA MET A 1 -7.42 -0.16 22.90
C MET A 1 -6.44 -1.18 22.32
N ARG A 2 -5.48 -0.73 21.49
CA ARG A 2 -4.38 -1.49 20.81
C ARG A 2 -4.62 -2.20 19.46
N THR A 3 -5.52 -1.72 18.60
CA THR A 3 -5.45 -2.00 17.14
C THR A 3 -4.65 -0.94 16.36
N GLU A 4 -4.22 0.14 17.02
CA GLU A 4 -3.53 1.29 16.43
C GLU A 4 -2.09 0.97 15.97
N THR A 5 -1.33 0.19 16.75
CA THR A 5 0.11 -0.01 16.49
C THR A 5 0.41 -0.78 15.20
N ILE A 6 -0.51 -1.65 14.76
CA ILE A 6 -0.39 -2.42 13.51
C ILE A 6 -0.58 -1.52 12.30
N ARG A 7 -1.61 -0.67 12.40
CA ARG A 7 -1.93 0.33 11.39
C ARG A 7 -0.75 1.28 11.27
N GLU A 8 -0.11 1.62 12.39
CA GLU A 8 0.95 2.61 12.49
C GLU A 8 2.21 2.29 11.67
N ASN A 9 2.76 1.09 11.78
CA ASN A 9 4.00 0.75 11.07
C ASN A 9 3.75 0.40 9.61
N GLY A 10 2.64 -0.29 9.31
CA GLY A 10 2.34 -0.73 7.96
C GLY A 10 1.98 0.40 7.00
N TYR A 11 1.33 1.47 7.50
CA TYR A 11 1.02 2.62 6.65
C TYR A 11 2.29 3.35 6.20
N PHE A 12 3.38 3.30 6.97
CA PHE A 12 4.59 4.07 6.68
C PHE A 12 5.26 3.58 5.39
N TYR A 13 5.44 2.27 5.25
CA TYR A 13 6.00 1.69 4.02
C TYR A 13 5.10 1.93 2.80
N ILE A 14 3.79 1.86 2.97
CA ILE A 14 2.86 2.19 1.89
C ILE A 14 2.94 3.68 1.53
N LYS A 15 3.11 4.57 2.52
CA LYS A 15 3.33 5.99 2.28
C LYS A 15 4.61 6.23 1.46
N VAL A 16 5.70 5.51 1.77
CA VAL A 16 6.92 5.53 0.95
C VAL A 16 6.63 5.07 -0.48
N LYS A 17 5.92 3.94 -0.67
CA LYS A 17 5.52 3.45 -2.00
C LYS A 17 4.73 4.51 -2.78
N ILE A 18 3.77 5.18 -2.15
CA ILE A 18 2.97 6.27 -2.75
C ILE A 18 3.88 7.42 -3.22
N LEU A 19 4.82 7.85 -2.38
CA LEU A 19 5.75 8.93 -2.72
C LEU A 19 6.67 8.54 -3.88
N SER A 20 7.17 7.30 -3.90
CA SER A 20 7.98 6.77 -4.99
C SER A 20 7.23 6.74 -6.32
N LEU A 21 5.97 6.26 -6.34
CA LEU A 21 5.11 6.26 -7.53
C LEU A 21 4.81 7.68 -8.03
N ALA A 22 4.63 8.63 -7.11
CA ALA A 22 4.45 10.04 -7.47
C ALA A 22 5.73 10.63 -8.10
N ALA A 23 6.91 10.27 -7.58
CA ALA A 23 8.19 10.68 -8.15
C ALA A 23 8.40 10.08 -9.54
N GLU A 24 8.13 8.78 -9.71
CA GLU A 24 8.19 8.09 -11.01
C GLU A 24 7.28 8.76 -12.04
N ALA A 25 6.02 9.04 -11.68
CA ALA A 25 5.09 9.74 -12.57
C ALA A 25 5.60 11.14 -12.99
N LYS A 26 6.27 11.88 -12.08
CA LYS A 26 6.89 13.18 -12.41
C LYS A 26 8.08 13.00 -13.35
N ILE A 27 8.93 12.00 -13.12
CA ILE A 27 10.07 11.68 -13.99
C ILE A 27 9.57 11.34 -15.38
N ILE A 28 8.59 10.44 -15.51
CA ILE A 28 8.02 10.04 -16.80
C ILE A 28 7.45 11.25 -17.55
N ARG A 29 6.71 12.15 -16.88
CA ARG A 29 6.20 13.38 -17.51
C ARG A 29 7.33 14.27 -18.07
N LYS A 30 8.44 14.41 -17.34
CA LYS A 30 9.60 15.17 -17.84
C LYS A 30 10.20 14.50 -19.08
N GLN A 31 10.29 13.16 -19.09
CA GLN A 31 10.77 12.42 -20.27
C GLN A 31 9.80 12.48 -21.45
N GLU A 32 8.48 12.46 -21.22
CA GLU A 32 7.45 12.70 -22.24
C GLU A 32 7.65 14.07 -22.92
N GLN A 33 7.95 15.11 -22.14
CA GLN A 33 8.20 16.46 -22.66
C GLN A 33 9.47 16.51 -23.52
N LYS A 34 10.56 15.86 -23.07
CA LYS A 34 11.79 15.75 -23.87
C LYS A 34 11.55 14.99 -25.18
N ALA A 35 10.89 13.83 -25.11
CA ALA A 35 10.54 13.05 -26.29
C ALA A 35 9.69 13.86 -27.29
N ARG A 36 8.77 14.70 -26.79
CA ARG A 36 8.00 15.64 -27.62
C ARG A 36 8.90 16.67 -28.30
N ALA A 37 9.82 17.29 -27.57
CA ALA A 37 10.74 18.30 -28.11
C ALA A 37 11.64 17.74 -29.22
N HIS A 38 12.04 16.47 -29.10
CA HIS A 38 12.83 15.77 -30.11
C HIS A 38 12.01 15.13 -31.24
N GLY A 39 10.69 15.36 -31.30
CA GLY A 39 9.82 14.76 -32.33
C GLY A 39 9.64 13.24 -32.23
N ASN A 40 10.10 12.60 -31.15
CA ASN A 40 10.00 11.15 -30.96
C ASN A 40 8.60 10.75 -30.45
N ARG A 41 7.65 10.65 -31.39
CA ARG A 41 6.26 10.33 -31.11
C ARG A 41 6.08 8.96 -30.45
N SER A 42 6.81 7.94 -30.89
CA SER A 42 6.69 6.58 -30.38
C SER A 42 7.07 6.50 -28.90
N LEU A 43 8.24 7.03 -28.53
CA LEU A 43 8.69 7.07 -27.14
C LEU A 43 7.72 7.84 -26.25
N ARG A 44 7.21 8.99 -26.72
CA ARG A 44 6.22 9.79 -25.98
C ARG A 44 4.95 9.01 -25.69
N ILE A 45 4.43 8.23 -26.65
CA ILE A 45 3.23 7.41 -26.47
C ILE A 45 3.51 6.31 -25.44
N GLY A 46 4.59 5.55 -25.59
CA GLY A 46 4.95 4.49 -24.65
C GLY A 46 5.12 4.97 -23.20
N LEU A 47 5.76 6.13 -23.01
CA LEU A 47 5.89 6.77 -21.69
C LEU A 47 4.54 7.20 -21.11
N ALA A 48 3.69 7.80 -21.94
CA ALA A 48 2.36 8.22 -21.52
C ALA A 48 1.47 7.02 -21.13
N ASP A 49 1.59 5.90 -21.87
CA ASP A 49 0.85 4.67 -21.61
C ASP A 49 1.36 4.00 -20.32
N HIS A 50 2.67 3.88 -20.11
CA HIS A 50 3.24 3.37 -18.85
C HIS A 50 2.77 4.18 -17.64
N ARG A 51 2.79 5.51 -17.74
CA ARG A 51 2.33 6.38 -16.64
C ARG A 51 0.83 6.25 -16.36
N ARG A 52 0.00 6.16 -17.40
CA ARG A 52 -1.47 6.13 -17.27
C ARG A 52 -2.03 4.75 -16.97
N GLY A 53 -1.39 3.70 -17.47
CA GLY A 53 -1.72 2.31 -17.18
C GLY A 53 -1.03 1.91 -15.89
N ILE A 54 0.24 1.54 -15.96
CA ILE A 54 0.96 0.87 -14.88
C ILE A 54 1.06 1.75 -13.63
N VAL A 55 1.67 2.94 -13.72
CA VAL A 55 1.96 3.77 -12.54
C VAL A 55 0.67 4.27 -11.88
N ARG A 56 -0.33 4.66 -12.67
CA ARG A 56 -1.63 5.11 -12.15
C ARG A 56 -2.36 3.99 -11.42
N HIS A 57 -2.42 2.78 -11.98
CA HIS A 57 -3.11 1.66 -11.33
C HIS A 57 -2.40 1.27 -10.03
N GLU A 58 -1.07 1.18 -10.03
CA GLU A 58 -0.31 0.91 -8.81
C GLU A 58 -0.47 2.01 -7.75
N ALA A 59 -0.51 3.28 -8.17
CA ALA A 59 -0.75 4.40 -7.26
C ALA A 59 -2.16 4.31 -6.64
N ARG A 60 -3.18 3.97 -7.43
CA ARG A 60 -4.54 3.73 -6.94
C ARG A 60 -4.56 2.62 -5.90
N HIS A 61 -3.95 1.47 -6.19
CA HIS A 61 -3.90 0.35 -5.25
C HIS A 61 -3.18 0.71 -3.94
N ALA A 62 -2.05 1.42 -4.02
CA ALA A 62 -1.30 1.85 -2.85
C ALA A 62 -2.10 2.86 -1.99
N GLN A 63 -2.82 3.80 -2.62
CA GLN A 63 -3.68 4.75 -1.91
C GLN A 63 -4.86 4.06 -1.21
N LEU A 64 -5.48 3.07 -1.86
CA LEU A 64 -6.55 2.28 -1.25
C LEU A 64 -6.04 1.47 -0.05
N ALA A 65 -4.90 0.80 -0.19
CA ALA A 65 -4.26 0.10 0.92
C ALA A 65 -3.95 1.05 2.09
N TYR A 66 -3.41 2.24 1.79
CA TYR A 66 -3.14 3.28 2.78
C TYR A 66 -4.42 3.73 3.49
N GLY A 67 -5.48 4.00 2.74
CA GLY A 67 -6.75 4.45 3.30
C GLY A 67 -7.42 3.40 4.18
N PHE A 68 -7.41 2.14 3.74
CA PHE A 68 -7.89 1.01 4.55
C PHE A 68 -7.13 0.92 5.88
N LEU A 69 -5.79 0.97 5.85
CA LEU A 69 -4.98 0.90 7.09
C LEU A 69 -5.20 2.10 8.01
N ARG A 70 -5.60 3.25 7.47
CA ARG A 70 -6.01 4.42 8.25
C ARG A 70 -7.43 4.31 8.81
N GLY A 71 -8.17 3.23 8.51
CA GLY A 71 -9.56 3.04 8.90
C GLY A 71 -10.53 3.92 8.10
N MET A 72 -10.17 4.33 6.88
CA MET A 72 -11.06 5.12 6.02
C MET A 72 -12.06 4.21 5.30
N PRO A 73 -13.36 4.53 5.33
CA PRO A 73 -14.36 3.77 4.59
C PRO A 73 -14.14 3.91 3.07
N TYR A 74 -14.39 2.86 2.30
CA TYR A 74 -14.14 2.84 0.85
C TYR A 74 -14.86 3.99 0.11
N LYS A 75 -16.12 4.25 0.47
CA LYS A 75 -16.96 5.30 -0.14
C LYS A 75 -16.35 6.71 0.00
N ARG A 76 -15.52 6.96 1.01
CA ARG A 76 -14.80 8.23 1.18
C ARG A 76 -13.57 8.33 0.27
N MET A 77 -12.97 7.21 -0.10
CA MET A 77 -11.80 7.14 -0.96
C MET A 77 -12.17 7.22 -2.45
N GLU A 78 -13.22 6.48 -2.85
CA GLU A 78 -13.65 6.39 -4.25
C GLU A 78 -15.16 6.52 -4.39
N ALA A 79 -15.67 7.74 -4.17
CA ALA A 79 -17.10 8.03 -4.23
C ALA A 79 -17.75 7.81 -5.61
N LYS A 80 -16.96 7.81 -6.70
CA LYS A 80 -17.45 7.71 -8.10
C LYS A 80 -16.84 6.53 -8.84
N CYS A 81 -16.77 5.35 -8.20
CA CYS A 81 -16.34 4.15 -8.92
C CYS A 81 -17.47 3.67 -9.85
N HIS A 82 -17.21 3.66 -11.17
CA HIS A 82 -18.18 3.13 -12.13
C HIS A 82 -18.14 1.59 -12.15
N PRO A 83 -19.28 0.93 -12.46
CA PRO A 83 -19.29 -0.51 -12.74
C PRO A 83 -18.28 -0.86 -13.84
N GLY A 84 -17.46 -1.88 -13.61
CA GLY A 84 -16.43 -2.33 -14.56
C GLY A 84 -15.08 -1.60 -14.49
N CYS A 85 -14.96 -0.50 -13.74
CA CYS A 85 -13.67 0.18 -13.51
C CYS A 85 -13.18 0.08 -12.06
N GLY A 86 -13.62 -0.95 -11.34
CA GLY A 86 -13.21 -1.24 -9.96
C GLY A 86 -11.70 -1.42 -9.83
N PRO A 87 -11.11 -1.12 -8.66
CA PRO A 87 -9.72 -1.45 -8.39
C PRO A 87 -9.55 -2.98 -8.32
N ASP A 88 -8.34 -3.46 -8.61
CA ASP A 88 -7.98 -4.85 -8.34
C ASP A 88 -7.74 -5.03 -6.84
N PHE A 89 -8.76 -5.50 -6.12
CA PHE A 89 -8.67 -5.72 -4.67
C PHE A 89 -7.66 -6.80 -4.29
N ALA A 90 -7.31 -7.74 -5.17
CA ALA A 90 -6.26 -8.71 -4.90
C ALA A 90 -4.88 -8.04 -4.84
N LYS A 91 -4.62 -7.05 -5.71
CA LYS A 91 -3.41 -6.22 -5.66
C LYS A 91 -3.35 -5.33 -4.42
N VAL A 92 -4.49 -4.79 -4.00
CA VAL A 92 -4.60 -4.02 -2.75
C VAL A 92 -4.28 -4.93 -1.55
N LYS A 93 -4.90 -6.12 -1.48
CA LYS A 93 -4.66 -7.12 -0.43
C LYS A 93 -3.18 -7.53 -0.37
N SER A 94 -2.57 -7.85 -1.52
CA SER A 94 -1.15 -8.19 -1.61
C SER A 94 -0.24 -7.06 -1.11
N SER A 95 -0.61 -5.80 -1.35
CA SER A 95 0.14 -4.65 -0.82
C SER A 95 0.02 -4.56 0.70
N ILE A 96 -1.17 -4.78 1.26
CA ILE A 96 -1.39 -4.83 2.72
C ILE A 96 -0.57 -5.96 3.35
N GLU A 97 -0.65 -7.17 2.80
CA GLU A 97 0.08 -8.34 3.29
C GLU A 97 1.60 -8.14 3.28
N ARG A 98 2.12 -7.47 2.24
CA ARG A 98 3.55 -7.19 2.11
C ARG A 98 4.07 -6.18 3.11
N TYR A 99 3.28 -5.16 3.45
CA TYR A 99 3.77 -4.02 4.23
C TYR A 99 3.29 -4.01 5.69
N VAL A 100 2.33 -4.86 6.06
CA VAL A 100 1.82 -4.98 7.44
C VAL A 100 2.37 -6.23 8.15
N CYS A 101 3.43 -6.84 7.61
CA CYS A 101 3.98 -8.11 8.10
C CYS A 101 5.10 -7.98 9.16
N ALA A 102 5.35 -6.79 9.69
CA ALA A 102 6.33 -6.64 10.76
C ALA A 102 5.78 -7.20 12.08
N ARG A 103 6.55 -8.09 12.71
CA ARG A 103 6.29 -8.50 14.09
C ARG A 103 6.48 -7.29 15.01
N ARG A 104 5.60 -7.15 15.99
CA ARG A 104 5.71 -6.13 17.03
C ARG A 104 6.83 -6.48 18.00
N GLU A 105 7.65 -5.49 18.34
CA GLU A 105 8.53 -5.55 19.50
C GLU A 105 7.69 -5.44 20.79
N ILE A 106 7.85 -6.42 21.67
CA ILE A 106 7.10 -6.50 22.94
C ILE A 106 7.94 -6.11 24.15
N GLY A 107 9.27 -6.02 23.99
CA GLY A 107 10.18 -5.56 25.03
C GLY A 107 11.62 -5.94 24.72
N THR A 108 12.49 -5.72 25.70
CA THR A 108 13.90 -6.10 25.65
C THR A 108 14.26 -6.87 26.93
N GLU A 109 15.12 -7.86 26.83
CA GLU A 109 15.72 -8.54 27.99
C GLU A 109 17.24 -8.51 27.90
N VAL A 110 17.93 -8.75 29.01
CA VAL A 110 19.38 -8.93 29.01
C VAL A 110 19.66 -10.43 29.12
N ASP A 111 20.45 -10.97 28.20
CA ASP A 111 20.85 -12.39 28.22
C ASP A 111 21.92 -12.68 29.28
N GLU A 112 22.30 -13.95 29.42
CA GLU A 112 23.31 -14.41 30.39
C GLU A 112 24.71 -13.80 30.17
N TYR A 113 24.96 -13.20 29.01
CA TYR A 113 26.23 -12.57 28.65
C TYR A 113 26.19 -11.04 28.78
N GLY A 114 25.05 -10.47 29.19
CA GLY A 114 24.89 -9.02 29.35
C GLY A 114 24.43 -8.29 28.09
N TYR A 115 24.03 -8.98 27.02
CA TYR A 115 23.54 -8.34 25.79
C TYR A 115 22.02 -8.09 25.86
N THR A 116 21.60 -6.93 25.34
CA THR A 116 20.18 -6.62 25.20
C THR A 116 19.60 -7.35 23.98
N VAL A 117 18.62 -8.22 24.22
CA VAL A 117 17.89 -8.97 23.21
C VAL A 117 16.47 -8.43 23.09
N THR A 118 16.08 -8.07 21.87
CA THR A 118 14.70 -7.66 21.58
C THR A 118 13.75 -8.86 21.58
N LYS A 119 12.69 -8.78 22.38
CA LYS A 119 11.57 -9.72 22.34
C LYS A 119 10.56 -9.29 21.29
N TRP A 120 10.18 -10.25 20.47
CA TRP A 120 9.16 -10.08 19.44
C TRP A 120 7.88 -10.80 19.86
N GLU A 121 6.73 -10.24 19.46
CA GLU A 121 5.42 -10.88 19.68
C GLU A 121 5.44 -12.33 19.17
N PRO A 122 4.84 -13.30 19.88
CA PRO A 122 4.78 -14.69 19.41
C PRO A 122 4.24 -14.80 17.99
N ILE A 123 4.72 -15.79 17.22
CA ILE A 123 4.37 -15.91 15.80
C ILE A 123 2.88 -16.22 15.62
N GLU A 124 2.28 -16.94 16.56
CA GLU A 124 0.87 -17.29 16.60
C GLU A 124 0.01 -16.03 16.79
N GLU A 125 0.39 -15.15 17.71
CA GLU A 125 -0.28 -13.87 17.93
C GLU A 125 -0.18 -12.96 16.71
N PHE A 126 1.00 -12.88 16.10
CA PHE A 126 1.20 -12.15 14.85
C PHE A 126 0.30 -12.67 13.73
N ASN A 127 0.22 -13.99 13.56
CA ASN A 127 -0.59 -14.62 12.52
C ASN A 127 -2.09 -14.39 12.76
N ALA A 128 -2.56 -14.50 14.00
CA ALA A 128 -3.95 -14.22 14.36
C ALA A 128 -4.32 -12.76 14.08
N ARG A 129 -3.43 -11.84 14.47
CA ARG A 129 -3.56 -10.40 14.22
C ARG A 129 -3.60 -10.05 12.73
N LYS A 130 -2.74 -10.68 11.93
CA LYS A 130 -2.72 -10.55 10.47
C LYS A 130 -4.01 -11.10 9.85
N ALA A 131 -4.47 -12.28 10.28
CA ALA A 131 -5.71 -12.89 9.79
C ALA A 131 -6.93 -11.99 10.05
N GLN A 132 -7.02 -11.40 11.24
CA GLN A 132 -8.08 -10.46 11.58
C GLN A 132 -8.06 -9.21 10.66
N LEU A 133 -6.88 -8.64 10.42
CA LEU A 133 -6.75 -7.49 9.51
C LEU A 133 -7.22 -7.82 8.08
N LEU A 134 -6.91 -9.02 7.58
CA LEU A 134 -7.34 -9.45 6.26
C LEU A 134 -8.84 -9.73 6.21
N ALA A 135 -9.43 -10.26 7.28
CA ALA A 135 -10.88 -10.40 7.39
C ALA A 135 -11.59 -9.03 7.41
N ASP A 136 -11.02 -8.04 8.12
CA ASP A 136 -11.52 -6.66 8.12
C ASP A 136 -11.42 -6.03 6.73
N PHE A 137 -10.35 -6.33 5.98
CA PHE A 137 -10.22 -5.91 4.59
C PHE A 137 -11.30 -6.53 3.70
N ASP A 138 -11.58 -7.83 3.84
CA ASP A 138 -12.60 -8.49 3.04
C ASP A 138 -14.00 -7.91 3.32
N LYS A 139 -14.31 -7.54 4.57
CA LYS A 139 -15.52 -6.77 4.92
C LYS A 139 -15.55 -5.40 4.25
N TRP A 140 -14.44 -4.66 4.30
CA TRP A 140 -14.30 -3.35 3.66
C TRP A 140 -14.50 -3.43 2.13
N VAL A 141 -14.06 -4.53 1.49
CA VAL A 141 -14.32 -4.80 0.07
C VAL A 141 -15.78 -5.16 -0.20
N ALA A 142 -16.44 -5.89 0.71
CA ALA A 142 -17.87 -6.17 0.57
C ALA A 142 -18.71 -4.88 0.63
N GLU A 143 -18.40 -3.97 1.55
CA GLU A 143 -19.01 -2.63 1.62
C GLU A 143 -18.75 -1.77 0.38
N ALA A 144 -17.58 -1.94 -0.25
CA ALA A 144 -17.23 -1.24 -1.48
C ALA A 144 -18.08 -1.69 -2.68
N LYS A 145 -18.53 -2.94 -2.68
CA LYS A 145 -19.33 -3.55 -3.75
C LYS A 145 -20.84 -3.40 -3.54
N ALA A 146 -21.26 -2.93 -2.37
CA ALA A 146 -22.65 -2.72 -1.96
C ALA A 146 -23.12 -1.26 -2.20
#